data_AF-A0A4V6AVE3-F1
#
_entry.id   AF-A0A4V6AVE3-F1
#
_cell.length_a   1.000
_cell.length_b   1.000
_cell.length_c   1.000
_cell.angle_alpha   90.00
_cell.angle_beta   90.00
_cell.angle_gamma   90.00
#
_symmetry.space_group_name_H-M   'P 1'
#
loop_
_entity.id
_entity.type
_entity.pdbx_description
1 polymer ?
#
loop_
_entity_poly.entity_id
_entity_poly.type
_entity_poly.pdbx_seq_one_letter_code
_entity_poly.pdbx_strand_id
1 'polypeptide(L)'
;MRKHTNAARLKSAWCSVASPEPVTNQLQAEHGRAEEGGLITITAHAQCDSADGGVVPCESMQRGTGLWGRHGDYVQVLDSLWGRLRDYVQVLDSLWGHHRDYVQVLDSLRGRHRDYRRHRDYVQVLDSLRGRHVDYVQVLDSLRGRHRDYVQVLDSLWGRLRDYRRHRDYVQVLDSLRGRHVDYVQVLDSLRGRHRDYVQVLDSLRGRHRDYVQVLDSLWGRHRDYVMVLDSLRGRLGDYVQVLDSLRGCHRDYVQVLDSLRGRHRDYVQVLDSLRGRLRDYVQVLDSLRGRLGDYVQVLDSLRGRLKDYVQVLDSLLGRHRDYVQVLDSLRGRLRDYVQVLDSLQGRLGDYVQVLDSLRGRLRDYVLDSLRGRLGDYVQVLDSLRGRLGDYVQVLDSLRGRHRDYVQVLDSLRD
;
A
#
# COMPACT_ATOMS: atom_id res chain seq x y z
N MET A 1 29.85 -8.16 18.58
CA MET A 1 30.23 -8.23 20.01
C MET A 1 29.04 -8.69 20.84
N ARG A 2 28.89 -10.00 20.99
CA ARG A 2 27.93 -10.66 21.90
C ARG A 2 28.73 -11.14 23.11
N LYS A 3 28.34 -10.78 24.34
CA LYS A 3 28.90 -11.35 25.56
C LYS A 3 27.99 -12.47 26.03
N HIS A 4 28.35 -13.71 25.71
CA HIS A 4 27.91 -14.88 26.45
C HIS A 4 28.88 -15.11 27.60
N THR A 5 28.34 -15.15 28.82
CA THR A 5 28.98 -15.64 30.03
C THR A 5 28.97 -17.16 30.01
N ASN A 6 30.12 -17.78 30.27
CA ASN A 6 30.24 -19.19 30.61
C ASN A 6 31.43 -19.36 31.57
N ALA A 7 31.15 -19.81 32.79
CA ALA A 7 32.13 -20.45 33.66
C ALA A 7 31.39 -21.41 34.59
N ALA A 8 31.66 -22.70 34.39
CA ALA A 8 31.15 -23.83 35.15
C ALA A 8 32.19 -24.32 36.18
N ARG A 9 31.71 -25.18 37.11
CA ARG A 9 32.40 -26.16 38.00
C ARG A 9 32.72 -25.69 39.43
N LEU A 10 32.61 -26.48 40.51
CA LEU A 10 31.96 -27.78 40.86
C LEU A 10 32.26 -28.07 42.37
N LYS A 11 31.46 -28.96 43.01
CA LYS A 11 31.67 -29.77 44.26
C LYS A 11 31.45 -29.02 45.60
N SER A 12 30.75 -29.55 46.62
CA SER A 12 30.54 -30.92 47.15
C SER A 12 29.25 -30.93 48.01
N ALA A 13 28.27 -31.83 47.88
CA ALA A 13 28.09 -33.21 48.39
C ALA A 13 28.26 -33.39 49.92
N TRP A 14 27.15 -33.72 50.64
CA TRP A 14 26.93 -34.95 51.45
C TRP A 14 25.54 -34.98 52.15
N CYS A 15 24.77 -36.08 51.92
CA CYS A 15 23.86 -36.89 52.79
C CYS A 15 22.99 -36.24 53.91
N SER A 16 21.75 -36.64 54.25
CA SER A 16 20.85 -37.77 53.90
C SER A 16 19.42 -37.50 54.44
N VAL A 17 18.42 -37.89 53.64
CA VAL A 17 17.11 -38.56 53.93
C VAL A 17 16.47 -38.45 55.34
N ALA A 18 15.21 -37.95 55.42
CA ALA A 18 14.02 -38.64 55.97
C ALA A 18 12.72 -37.77 56.03
N SER A 19 11.73 -38.12 55.19
CA SER A 19 10.24 -38.17 55.39
C SER A 19 9.42 -36.93 55.86
N PRO A 20 8.06 -36.96 55.81
CA PRO A 20 7.17 -37.18 54.66
C PRO A 20 6.07 -36.07 54.54
N GLU A 21 5.27 -36.11 53.48
CA GLU A 21 4.09 -35.26 53.24
C GLU A 21 3.02 -35.35 54.35
N PRO A 22 2.12 -34.35 54.45
CA PRO A 22 0.72 -34.69 54.70
C PRO A 22 -0.25 -34.07 53.69
N VAL A 23 -1.14 -34.96 53.28
CA VAL A 23 -2.35 -34.82 52.48
C VAL A 23 -3.29 -33.76 53.07
N THR A 24 -3.79 -32.93 52.16
CA THR A 24 -4.91 -31.99 52.33
C THR A 24 -6.22 -32.74 52.57
N ASN A 25 -6.95 -32.41 53.63
CA ASN A 25 -8.40 -32.61 53.70
C ASN A 25 -9.06 -31.34 54.22
N GLN A 26 -9.76 -30.66 53.32
CA GLN A 26 -10.73 -29.61 53.60
C GLN A 26 -12.07 -30.27 53.95
N LEU A 27 -12.70 -29.83 55.04
CA LEU A 27 -14.14 -29.96 55.26
C LEU A 27 -14.67 -28.58 55.67
N GLN A 28 -15.58 -28.06 54.85
CA GLN A 28 -16.36 -26.86 55.11
C GLN A 28 -17.64 -27.20 55.87
N ALA A 29 -17.95 -26.34 56.85
CA ALA A 29 -19.24 -25.83 57.29
C ALA A 29 -20.36 -26.82 57.71
N GLU A 30 -20.94 -26.59 58.90
CA GLU A 30 -22.30 -26.04 59.00
C GLU A 30 -22.66 -25.56 60.42
N HIS A 31 -23.61 -24.61 60.44
CA HIS A 31 -24.23 -23.99 61.60
C HIS A 31 -25.02 -24.98 62.49
N GLY A 32 -25.03 -24.74 63.80
CA GLY A 32 -25.97 -25.37 64.72
C GLY A 32 -26.06 -24.61 66.05
N ARG A 33 -27.26 -24.11 66.36
CA ARG A 33 -27.65 -23.27 67.50
C ARG A 33 -28.32 -24.17 68.56
N ALA A 34 -27.94 -24.07 69.84
CA ALA A 34 -28.70 -24.47 71.06
C ALA A 34 -27.81 -24.07 72.27
N GLU A 35 -28.17 -23.08 73.09
CA GLU A 35 -29.07 -23.12 74.27
C GLU A 35 -28.62 -24.07 75.40
N GLU A 36 -28.83 -23.58 76.63
CA GLU A 36 -28.60 -24.18 77.96
C GLU A 36 -27.13 -24.19 78.42
N GLY A 37 -26.73 -23.65 79.58
CA GLY A 37 -27.35 -23.66 80.90
C GLY A 37 -26.38 -24.40 81.83
N GLY A 38 -25.82 -23.74 82.86
CA GLY A 38 -24.92 -24.44 83.79
C GLY A 38 -24.11 -23.54 84.70
N LEU A 39 -24.71 -23.17 85.83
CA LEU A 39 -23.99 -22.71 87.02
C LEU A 39 -22.92 -23.74 87.42
N ILE A 40 -21.70 -23.29 87.70
CA ILE A 40 -20.75 -24.08 88.49
C ILE A 40 -20.73 -23.50 89.91
N THR A 41 -21.68 -23.96 90.72
CA THR A 41 -21.62 -23.97 92.18
C THR A 41 -20.60 -25.01 92.62
N ILE A 42 -19.52 -24.58 93.28
CA ILE A 42 -18.59 -25.49 93.97
C ILE A 42 -19.04 -25.58 95.43
N THR A 43 -19.81 -26.62 95.73
CA THR A 43 -20.18 -27.03 97.08
C THR A 43 -19.05 -27.85 97.69
N ALA A 44 -18.48 -27.39 98.80
CA ALA A 44 -17.54 -28.17 99.60
C ALA A 44 -18.27 -29.29 100.36
N HIS A 45 -17.75 -30.51 100.34
CA HIS A 45 -18.14 -31.60 101.24
C HIS A 45 -16.91 -32.06 102.02
N ALA A 46 -16.96 -31.89 103.34
CA ALA A 46 -16.07 -32.53 104.30
C ALA A 46 -16.73 -33.85 104.73
N GLN A 47 -15.96 -34.94 104.69
CA GLN A 47 -16.37 -36.24 105.22
C GLN A 47 -15.29 -36.73 106.20
N CYS A 48 -15.68 -36.84 107.46
CA CYS A 48 -14.94 -37.51 108.52
C CYS A 48 -15.53 -38.90 108.68
N ASP A 49 -14.70 -39.94 108.59
CA ASP A 49 -15.05 -41.29 109.05
C ASP A 49 -14.38 -41.55 110.40
N SER A 50 -15.15 -42.12 111.33
CA SER A 50 -14.72 -42.61 112.64
C SER A 50 -15.24 -44.03 112.83
N ALA A 51 -14.45 -44.91 113.45
CA ALA A 51 -14.89 -46.22 113.93
C ALA A 51 -14.13 -46.63 115.20
N ASP A 52 -14.94 -47.07 116.17
CA ASP A 52 -14.66 -47.92 117.35
C ASP A 52 -13.77 -47.34 118.48
N GLY A 53 -14.16 -47.32 119.76
CA GLY A 53 -15.18 -48.08 120.50
C GLY A 53 -14.55 -48.70 121.74
N GLY A 54 -14.54 -47.99 122.88
CA GLY A 54 -14.05 -48.53 124.16
C GLY A 54 -14.23 -47.56 125.34
N VAL A 55 -15.14 -47.90 126.25
CA VAL A 55 -15.50 -47.11 127.45
C VAL A 55 -14.76 -47.67 128.68
N VAL A 56 -14.02 -46.81 129.39
CA VAL A 56 -13.77 -46.92 130.85
C VAL A 56 -13.77 -45.50 131.43
N PRO A 57 -14.52 -45.19 132.50
CA PRO A 57 -14.64 -43.84 133.05
C PRO A 57 -13.57 -43.57 134.09
N CYS A 58 -12.97 -42.39 134.06
CA CYS A 58 -12.25 -41.83 135.21
C CYS A 58 -12.51 -40.32 135.25
N GLU A 59 -13.52 -39.94 136.04
CA GLU A 59 -13.53 -38.63 136.69
C GLU A 59 -12.27 -38.54 137.56
N SER A 60 -11.33 -37.70 137.16
CA SER A 60 -10.54 -36.86 138.06
C SER A 60 -9.57 -36.01 137.25
N MET A 61 -9.24 -34.83 137.79
CA MET A 61 -8.26 -33.87 137.27
C MET A 61 -8.78 -32.82 136.28
N GLN A 62 -9.79 -32.06 136.71
CA GLN A 62 -9.83 -30.63 136.38
C GLN A 62 -8.56 -29.94 136.91
N ARG A 63 -7.68 -29.52 135.99
CA ARG A 63 -6.85 -28.28 136.02
C ARG A 63 -5.74 -28.40 134.98
N GLY A 64 -5.91 -27.75 133.82
CA GLY A 64 -4.78 -27.56 132.90
C GLY A 64 -5.05 -27.29 131.42
N THR A 65 -6.07 -26.53 130.99
CA THR A 65 -6.27 -26.26 129.54
C THR A 65 -6.69 -24.83 129.18
N GLY A 66 -6.44 -23.83 130.03
CA GLY A 66 -6.71 -22.41 129.71
C GLY A 66 -5.74 -21.73 128.73
N LEU A 67 -4.62 -22.38 128.37
CA LEU A 67 -3.55 -21.80 127.53
C LEU A 67 -3.58 -22.26 126.07
N TRP A 68 -4.22 -23.38 125.76
CA TRP A 68 -4.25 -23.94 124.39
C TRP A 68 -5.36 -23.37 123.51
N GLY A 69 -6.52 -22.99 124.06
CA GLY A 69 -7.62 -22.39 123.30
C GLY A 69 -7.24 -21.06 122.64
N ARG A 70 -6.61 -20.14 123.39
CA ARG A 70 -6.20 -18.83 122.86
C ARG A 70 -5.08 -18.94 121.82
N HIS A 71 -4.17 -19.90 121.95
CA HIS A 71 -3.07 -20.09 120.99
C HIS A 71 -3.58 -20.64 119.64
N GLY A 72 -4.63 -21.47 119.65
CA GLY A 72 -5.31 -21.93 118.43
C GLY A 72 -5.95 -20.79 117.64
N ASP A 73 -6.58 -19.84 118.33
CA ASP A 73 -7.21 -18.68 117.70
C ASP A 73 -6.18 -17.77 116.98
N TYR A 74 -4.98 -17.58 117.56
CA TYR A 74 -3.91 -16.78 116.92
C TYR A 74 -3.33 -17.47 115.68
N VAL A 75 -3.14 -18.78 115.73
CA VAL A 75 -2.63 -19.56 114.59
C VAL A 75 -3.63 -19.50 113.43
N GLN A 76 -4.93 -19.59 113.71
CA GLN A 76 -5.97 -19.43 112.68
C GLN A 76 -6.00 -18.03 112.06
N VAL A 77 -5.77 -16.96 112.84
CA VAL A 77 -5.67 -15.59 112.31
C VAL A 77 -4.44 -15.43 111.42
N LEU A 78 -3.29 -15.98 111.81
CA LEU A 78 -2.07 -15.95 110.99
C LEU A 78 -2.23 -16.77 109.70
N ASP A 79 -2.84 -17.94 109.76
CA ASP A 79 -3.10 -18.79 108.59
C ASP A 79 -4.08 -18.10 107.63
N SER A 80 -5.10 -17.42 108.16
CA SER A 80 -6.02 -16.59 107.38
C SER A 80 -5.33 -15.39 106.73
N LEU A 81 -4.39 -14.73 107.43
CA LEU A 81 -3.58 -13.65 106.86
C LEU A 81 -2.65 -14.18 105.76
N TRP A 82 -2.04 -15.35 105.95
CA TRP A 82 -1.16 -16.00 104.97
C TRP A 82 -1.93 -16.44 103.72
N GLY A 83 -3.14 -16.99 103.90
CA GLY A 83 -4.06 -17.31 102.79
C GLY A 83 -4.43 -16.08 101.98
N ARG A 84 -4.80 -14.98 102.64
CA ARG A 84 -5.10 -13.72 101.93
C ARG A 84 -3.87 -13.11 101.26
N LEU A 85 -2.68 -13.23 101.85
CA LEU A 85 -1.41 -12.84 101.22
C LEU A 85 -1.12 -13.61 99.94
N ARG A 86 -1.40 -14.91 99.94
CA ARG A 86 -1.28 -15.74 98.74
C ARG A 86 -2.22 -15.27 97.63
N ASP A 87 -3.44 -14.88 97.97
CA ASP A 87 -4.40 -14.31 97.02
C ASP A 87 -3.92 -12.95 96.47
N TYR A 88 -3.29 -12.08 97.28
CA TYR A 88 -2.74 -10.82 96.75
C TYR A 88 -1.59 -11.03 95.79
N VAL A 89 -0.71 -11.98 96.05
CA VAL A 89 0.41 -12.29 95.15
C VAL A 89 -0.14 -12.72 93.79
N GLN A 90 -1.20 -13.54 93.77
CA GLN A 90 -1.87 -13.93 92.52
C GLN A 90 -2.49 -12.72 91.78
N VAL A 91 -3.10 -11.78 92.51
CA VAL A 91 -3.66 -10.56 91.91
C VAL A 91 -2.56 -9.66 91.35
N LEU A 92 -1.45 -9.48 92.07
CA LEU A 92 -0.29 -8.71 91.61
C LEU A 92 0.35 -9.33 90.36
N ASP A 93 0.54 -10.65 90.35
CA ASP A 93 1.09 -11.36 89.20
C ASP A 93 0.15 -11.28 87.98
N SER A 94 -1.17 -11.34 88.20
CA SER A 94 -2.17 -11.15 87.13
C SER A 94 -2.15 -9.72 86.57
N LEU A 95 -2.04 -8.70 87.43
CA LEU A 95 -1.91 -7.30 87.01
C LEU A 95 -0.60 -7.06 86.25
N TRP A 96 0.49 -7.72 86.65
CA TRP A 96 1.77 -7.66 85.94
C TRP A 96 1.73 -8.38 84.58
N GLY A 97 1.00 -9.50 84.48
CA GLY A 97 0.74 -10.19 83.23
C GLY A 97 0.01 -9.28 82.24
N HIS A 98 -1.09 -8.66 82.68
CA HIS A 98 -1.84 -7.71 81.85
C HIS A 98 -1.03 -6.46 81.46
N HIS A 99 -0.14 -5.98 82.34
CA HIS A 99 0.81 -4.91 82.02
C HIS A 99 1.71 -5.27 80.83
N ARG A 100 2.25 -6.51 80.83
CA ARG A 100 3.12 -6.99 79.75
C ARG A 100 2.38 -7.05 78.42
N ASP A 101 1.12 -7.47 78.44
CA ASP A 101 0.26 -7.50 77.25
C ASP A 101 -0.06 -6.08 76.76
N TYR A 102 -0.35 -5.16 77.67
CA TYR A 102 -0.63 -3.76 77.35
C TYR A 102 0.55 -3.08 76.64
N VAL A 103 1.78 -3.27 77.13
CA VAL A 103 2.98 -2.71 76.49
C VAL A 103 3.19 -3.29 75.09
N GLN A 104 2.95 -4.60 74.91
CA GLN A 104 3.04 -5.22 73.58
C GLN A 104 2.03 -4.64 72.59
N VAL A 105 0.80 -4.33 73.03
CA VAL A 105 -0.21 -3.68 72.19
C VAL A 105 0.22 -2.26 71.83
N LEU A 106 0.71 -1.47 72.78
CA LEU A 106 1.21 -0.12 72.51
C LEU A 106 2.38 -0.11 71.52
N ASP A 107 3.37 -1.00 71.71
CA ASP A 107 4.53 -1.08 70.82
C ASP A 107 4.13 -1.55 69.41
N SER A 108 3.15 -2.45 69.31
CA SER A 108 2.57 -2.89 68.03
C SER A 108 1.83 -1.75 67.30
N LEU A 109 1.05 -0.94 68.03
CA LEU A 109 0.34 0.21 67.48
C LEU A 109 1.31 1.33 67.07
N ARG A 110 2.33 1.60 67.89
CA ARG A 110 3.38 2.58 67.61
C ARG A 110 4.23 2.18 66.40
N GLY A 111 4.53 0.88 66.26
CA GLY A 111 5.27 0.33 65.13
C GLY A 111 4.56 0.54 63.78
N ARG A 112 3.23 0.34 63.73
CA ARG A 112 2.43 0.54 62.50
C ARG A 112 2.29 2.00 62.08
N HIS A 113 2.38 2.93 63.02
CA HIS A 113 2.24 4.37 62.75
C HIS A 113 3.55 5.10 62.49
N ARG A 114 4.72 4.47 62.68
CA ARG A 114 6.04 5.10 62.48
C ARG A 114 6.28 5.60 61.05
N ASP A 115 5.58 5.03 60.07
CA ASP A 115 5.78 5.34 58.64
C ASP A 115 4.92 6.51 58.14
N TYR A 116 3.92 6.93 58.91
CA TYR A 116 3.00 7.99 58.51
C TYR A 116 3.34 9.32 59.20
N ARG A 117 4.12 10.18 58.52
CA ARG A 117 4.58 11.51 58.96
C ARG A 117 3.52 12.47 59.52
N ARG A 118 2.21 12.18 59.41
CA ARG A 118 1.10 13.05 59.82
C ARG A 118 0.34 12.59 61.06
N HIS A 119 0.73 11.52 61.75
CA HIS A 119 0.05 11.07 62.98
C HIS A 119 0.76 11.51 64.26
N ARG A 120 1.26 12.75 64.29
CA ARG A 120 1.97 13.31 65.47
C ARG A 120 1.06 13.29 66.71
N ASP A 121 -0.20 13.63 66.55
CA ASP A 121 -1.16 13.71 67.66
C ASP A 121 -1.55 12.32 68.19
N TYR A 122 -1.66 11.31 67.31
CA TYR A 122 -1.96 9.93 67.71
C TYR A 122 -0.76 9.28 68.42
N VAL A 123 0.45 9.50 67.91
CA VAL A 123 1.68 9.04 68.57
C VAL A 123 1.89 9.75 69.92
N GLN A 124 1.56 11.04 70.02
CA GLN A 124 1.58 11.77 71.29
C GLN A 124 0.61 11.21 72.33
N VAL A 125 -0.60 10.80 71.91
CA VAL A 125 -1.57 10.14 72.80
C VAL A 125 -1.02 8.78 73.26
N LEU A 126 -0.43 7.98 72.36
CA LEU A 126 0.20 6.71 72.72
C LEU A 126 1.39 6.88 73.68
N ASP A 127 2.25 7.87 73.43
CA ASP A 127 3.41 8.18 74.28
C ASP A 127 2.95 8.69 75.67
N SER A 128 1.86 9.47 75.73
CA SER A 128 1.25 9.94 76.99
C SER A 128 0.62 8.78 77.79
N LEU A 129 -0.06 7.85 77.12
CA LEU A 129 -0.62 6.64 77.73
C LEU A 129 0.48 5.71 78.24
N ARG A 130 1.59 5.60 77.51
CA ARG A 130 2.78 4.85 77.95
C ARG A 130 3.40 5.48 79.19
N GLY A 131 3.51 6.80 79.25
CA GLY A 131 4.02 7.53 80.42
C GLY A 131 3.21 7.26 81.68
N ARG A 132 1.88 7.45 81.62
CA ARG A 132 0.97 7.16 82.75
C ARG A 132 1.03 5.69 83.20
N HIS A 133 1.31 4.78 82.28
CA HIS A 133 1.45 3.36 82.58
C HIS A 133 2.78 3.02 83.26
N VAL A 134 3.87 3.72 82.95
CA VAL A 134 5.14 3.60 83.68
C VAL A 134 4.96 4.05 85.13
N ASP A 135 4.24 5.13 85.37
CA ASP A 135 3.93 5.60 86.73
C ASP A 135 3.09 4.56 87.50
N TYR A 136 2.15 3.89 86.83
CA TYR A 136 1.37 2.79 87.39
C TYR A 136 2.23 1.58 87.79
N VAL A 137 3.23 1.22 86.98
CA VAL A 137 4.19 0.14 87.31
C VAL A 137 5.04 0.50 88.52
N GLN A 138 5.51 1.74 88.62
CA GLN A 138 6.29 2.18 89.78
C GLN A 138 5.49 2.05 91.08
N VAL A 139 4.18 2.30 91.02
CA VAL A 139 3.26 2.07 92.14
C VAL A 139 3.14 0.56 92.44
N LEU A 140 3.00 -0.30 91.44
CA LEU A 140 2.97 -1.76 91.62
C LEU A 140 4.27 -2.30 92.23
N ASP A 141 5.44 -1.84 91.77
CA ASP A 141 6.75 -2.23 92.31
C ASP A 141 6.91 -1.79 93.77
N SER A 142 6.48 -0.56 94.09
CA SER A 142 6.48 -0.04 95.46
C SER A 142 5.55 -0.85 96.38
N LEU A 143 4.40 -1.31 95.87
CA LEU A 143 3.48 -2.18 96.59
C LEU A 143 4.08 -3.57 96.78
N ARG A 144 4.71 -4.15 95.75
CA ARG A 144 5.39 -5.43 95.87
C ARG A 144 6.50 -5.41 96.92
N GLY A 145 7.26 -4.30 97.01
CA GLY A 145 8.28 -4.09 98.04
C GLY A 145 7.69 -4.06 99.45
N ARG A 146 6.68 -3.21 99.68
CA ARG A 146 5.98 -3.14 100.97
C ARG A 146 5.30 -4.46 101.37
N HIS A 147 4.79 -5.23 100.41
CA HIS A 147 4.25 -6.57 100.66
C HIS A 147 5.36 -7.54 101.09
N ARG A 148 6.55 -7.49 100.48
CA ARG A 148 7.71 -8.29 100.89
C ARG A 148 8.12 -7.99 102.33
N ASP A 149 8.12 -6.72 102.72
CA ASP A 149 8.41 -6.31 104.09
C ASP A 149 7.33 -6.80 105.07
N TYR A 150 6.06 -6.74 104.67
CA TYR A 150 4.93 -7.24 105.46
C TYR A 150 5.01 -8.77 105.69
N VAL A 151 5.38 -9.53 104.66
CA VAL A 151 5.60 -10.98 104.75
C VAL A 151 6.79 -11.30 105.67
N GLN A 152 7.88 -10.53 105.61
CA GLN A 152 9.03 -10.70 106.51
C GLN A 152 8.65 -10.45 107.98
N VAL A 153 7.81 -9.45 108.23
CA VAL A 153 7.29 -9.17 109.59
C VAL A 153 6.41 -10.33 110.07
N LEU A 154 5.55 -10.88 109.22
CA LEU A 154 4.73 -12.05 109.55
C LEU A 154 5.56 -13.31 109.79
N ASP A 155 6.59 -13.55 108.99
CA ASP A 155 7.50 -14.70 109.14
C ASP A 155 8.29 -14.59 110.46
N SER A 156 8.75 -13.38 110.80
CA SER A 156 9.39 -13.08 112.08
C SER A 156 8.45 -13.27 113.28
N LEU A 157 7.17 -12.92 113.13
CA LEU A 157 6.15 -13.11 114.16
C LEU A 157 5.79 -14.60 114.32
N TRP A 158 5.71 -15.35 113.22
CA TRP A 158 5.47 -16.79 113.21
C TRP A 158 6.64 -17.55 113.88
N GLY A 159 7.87 -17.14 113.58
CA GLY A 159 9.07 -17.68 114.24
C GLY A 159 9.10 -17.41 115.75
N ARG A 160 8.65 -16.24 116.20
CA ARG A 160 8.57 -15.89 117.64
C ARG A 160 7.39 -16.53 118.38
N LEU A 161 6.28 -16.82 117.71
CA LEU A 161 5.14 -17.54 118.30
C LEU A 161 5.51 -18.97 118.72
N ARG A 162 6.56 -19.54 118.10
CA ARG A 162 7.10 -20.86 118.44
C ARG A 162 7.83 -20.90 119.80
N ASP A 163 8.20 -19.75 120.35
CA ASP A 163 8.83 -19.60 121.67
C ASP A 163 7.85 -18.95 122.69
N TYR A 164 7.36 -19.75 123.64
CA TYR A 164 6.35 -19.35 124.61
C TYR A 164 6.89 -18.32 125.63
N ARG A 165 6.67 -17.01 125.41
CA ARG A 165 6.42 -16.01 126.47
C ARG A 165 5.98 -14.64 125.91
N ARG A 166 4.83 -14.18 126.43
CA ARG A 166 4.11 -12.88 126.25
C ARG A 166 3.05 -12.89 125.14
N HIS A 167 1.78 -12.77 125.53
CA HIS A 167 0.61 -12.88 124.62
C HIS A 167 -0.18 -11.58 124.43
N ARG A 168 0.15 -10.47 125.10
CA ARG A 168 -0.67 -9.24 125.06
C ARG A 168 -0.24 -8.26 123.96
N ASP A 169 1.05 -8.19 123.65
CA ASP A 169 1.59 -7.29 122.62
C ASP A 169 1.32 -7.82 121.18
N TYR A 170 1.05 -9.12 121.04
CA TYR A 170 0.77 -9.76 119.75
C TYR A 170 -0.59 -9.38 119.15
N VAL A 171 -1.62 -9.15 119.97
CA VAL A 171 -2.96 -8.78 119.49
C VAL A 171 -2.93 -7.41 118.80
N GLN A 172 -2.29 -6.42 119.43
CA GLN A 172 -2.20 -5.07 118.86
C GLN A 172 -1.40 -5.05 117.55
N VAL A 173 -0.36 -5.89 117.45
CA VAL A 173 0.41 -6.04 116.21
C VAL A 173 -0.43 -6.71 115.12
N LEU A 174 -1.19 -7.77 115.43
CA LEU A 174 -2.08 -8.44 114.48
C LEU A 174 -3.24 -7.55 114.00
N ASP A 175 -3.85 -6.78 114.89
CA ASP A 175 -4.90 -5.82 114.51
C ASP A 175 -4.36 -4.69 113.63
N SER A 176 -3.17 -4.18 113.95
CA SER A 176 -2.48 -3.18 113.12
C SER A 176 -2.09 -3.75 111.75
N LEU A 177 -1.67 -5.02 111.69
CA LEU A 177 -1.36 -5.72 110.44
C LEU A 177 -2.63 -5.96 109.62
N ARG A 178 -3.76 -6.31 110.25
CA ARG A 178 -5.05 -6.50 109.57
C ARG A 178 -5.59 -5.19 108.98
N GLY A 179 -5.46 -4.07 109.70
CA GLY A 179 -5.81 -2.74 109.20
C GLY A 179 -5.00 -2.37 107.95
N ARG A 180 -3.67 -2.47 108.01
CA ARG A 180 -2.78 -2.20 106.87
C ARG A 180 -3.07 -3.06 105.65
N HIS A 181 -3.52 -4.29 105.86
CA HIS A 181 -3.87 -5.21 104.79
C HIS A 181 -5.22 -4.87 104.14
N VAL A 182 -6.20 -4.38 104.90
CA VAL A 182 -7.46 -3.86 104.34
C VAL A 182 -7.20 -2.64 103.48
N ASP A 183 -6.35 -1.71 103.94
CA ASP A 183 -5.92 -0.55 103.14
C ASP A 183 -5.23 -0.99 101.84
N TYR A 184 -4.44 -2.07 101.90
CA TYR A 184 -3.76 -2.66 100.75
C TYR A 184 -4.71 -3.20 99.68
N VAL A 185 -5.77 -3.90 100.10
CA VAL A 185 -6.80 -4.43 99.21
C VAL A 185 -7.46 -3.30 98.44
N GLN A 186 -7.82 -2.23 99.14
CA GLN A 186 -8.50 -1.08 98.55
C GLN A 186 -7.64 -0.39 97.48
N VAL A 187 -6.32 -0.33 97.70
CA VAL A 187 -5.37 0.18 96.70
C VAL A 187 -5.33 -0.74 95.48
N LEU A 188 -5.31 -2.06 95.66
CA LEU A 188 -5.29 -3.02 94.55
C LEU A 188 -6.59 -2.99 93.74
N ASP A 189 -7.75 -2.89 94.39
CA ASP A 189 -9.04 -2.78 93.70
C ASP A 189 -9.12 -1.47 92.89
N SER A 190 -8.62 -0.37 93.45
CA SER A 190 -8.52 0.92 92.75
C SER A 190 -7.59 0.84 91.54
N LEU A 191 -6.46 0.12 91.65
CA LEU A 191 -5.53 -0.11 90.55
C LEU A 191 -6.10 -1.02 89.47
N ARG A 192 -6.90 -2.03 89.85
CA ARG A 192 -7.59 -2.93 88.91
C ARG A 192 -8.66 -2.19 88.12
N GLY A 193 -9.40 -1.27 88.77
CA GLY A 193 -10.34 -0.38 88.11
C GLY A 193 -9.66 0.47 87.03
N ARG A 194 -8.58 1.17 87.40
CA ARG A 194 -7.80 2.01 86.45
C ARG A 194 -7.25 1.20 85.28
N HIS A 195 -6.74 -0.01 85.52
CA HIS A 195 -6.25 -0.88 84.44
C HIS A 195 -7.37 -1.26 83.47
N ARG A 196 -8.56 -1.53 83.98
CA ARG A 196 -9.73 -1.86 83.15
C ARG A 196 -10.12 -0.70 82.23
N ASP A 197 -10.06 0.52 82.74
CA ASP A 197 -10.32 1.74 81.96
C ASP A 197 -9.26 1.93 80.85
N TYR A 198 -7.98 1.66 81.15
CA TYR A 198 -6.92 1.74 80.14
C TYR A 198 -7.07 0.75 78.99
N VAL A 199 -7.45 -0.50 79.29
CA VAL A 199 -7.70 -1.52 78.25
C VAL A 199 -8.85 -1.11 77.34
N GLN A 200 -9.93 -0.55 77.90
CA GLN A 200 -11.06 -0.06 77.09
C GLN A 200 -10.66 1.08 76.13
N VAL A 201 -9.77 1.97 76.56
CA VAL A 201 -9.24 3.04 75.70
C VAL A 201 -8.40 2.46 74.56
N LEU A 202 -7.57 1.46 74.82
CA LEU A 202 -6.79 0.79 73.77
C LEU A 202 -7.67 0.07 72.76
N ASP A 203 -8.69 -0.65 73.21
CA ASP A 203 -9.62 -1.35 72.31
C ASP A 203 -10.36 -0.35 71.41
N SER A 204 -10.78 0.78 71.97
CA SER A 204 -11.40 1.88 71.21
C SER A 204 -10.45 2.48 70.17
N LEU A 205 -9.18 2.68 70.53
CA LEU A 205 -8.15 3.19 69.61
C LEU A 205 -7.83 2.20 68.50
N ARG A 206 -7.82 0.89 68.81
CA ARG A 206 -7.59 -0.19 67.85
C ARG A 206 -8.76 -0.32 66.85
N GLY A 207 -9.99 -0.15 67.32
CA GLY A 207 -11.18 -0.06 66.47
C GLY A 207 -11.07 1.07 65.45
N ARG A 208 -10.80 2.30 65.93
CA ARG A 208 -10.64 3.47 65.04
C ARG A 208 -9.51 3.30 64.02
N HIS A 209 -8.40 2.67 64.41
CA HIS A 209 -7.31 2.38 63.48
C HIS A 209 -7.74 1.38 62.40
N ARG A 210 -8.49 0.34 62.76
CA ARG A 210 -9.01 -0.64 61.81
C ARG A 210 -9.95 0.01 60.80
N ASP A 211 -10.81 0.91 61.26
CA ASP A 211 -11.72 1.65 60.38
C ASP A 211 -10.94 2.55 59.41
N TYR A 212 -9.90 3.25 59.89
CA TYR A 212 -9.06 4.09 59.05
C TYR A 212 -8.34 3.30 57.95
N VAL A 213 -7.80 2.12 58.28
CA VAL A 213 -7.15 1.24 57.30
C VAL A 213 -8.16 0.74 56.26
N GLN A 214 -9.38 0.37 56.66
CA GLN A 214 -10.42 -0.04 55.72
C GLN A 214 -10.80 1.08 54.74
N VAL A 215 -10.87 2.34 55.21
CA VAL A 215 -11.11 3.49 54.33
C VAL A 215 -9.96 3.66 53.34
N LEU A 216 -8.70 3.54 53.78
CA LEU A 216 -7.54 3.62 52.88
C LEU A 216 -7.54 2.52 51.83
N ASP A 217 -7.85 1.27 52.21
CA ASP A 217 -7.95 0.15 51.26
C ASP A 217 -9.05 0.40 50.21
N SER A 218 -10.20 0.92 50.63
CA SER A 218 -11.29 1.24 49.71
C SER A 218 -10.94 2.36 48.73
N LEU A 219 -10.19 3.38 49.19
CA LEU A 219 -9.68 4.46 48.35
C LEU A 219 -8.64 3.95 47.36
N TRP A 220 -7.76 3.05 47.79
CA TRP A 220 -6.76 2.44 46.91
C TRP A 220 -7.41 1.56 45.84
N GLY A 221 -8.45 0.79 46.22
CA GLY A 221 -9.26 0.01 45.28
C GLY A 221 -9.87 0.90 44.20
N ARG A 222 -10.54 1.99 44.59
CA ARG A 222 -11.09 2.96 43.65
C ARG A 222 -10.01 3.60 42.76
N HIS A 223 -8.85 3.92 43.31
CA HIS A 223 -7.75 4.49 42.52
C HIS A 223 -7.25 3.50 41.48
N ARG A 224 -7.10 2.22 41.85
CA ARG A 224 -6.73 1.14 40.92
C ARG A 224 -7.76 0.99 39.79
N ASP A 225 -9.05 1.05 40.10
CA ASP A 225 -10.11 0.98 39.10
C ASP A 225 -10.03 2.16 38.12
N TYR A 226 -9.81 3.39 38.62
CA TYR A 226 -9.59 4.56 37.78
C TYR A 226 -8.38 4.39 36.85
N VAL A 227 -7.27 3.85 37.35
CA VAL A 227 -6.08 3.58 36.54
C VAL A 227 -6.38 2.56 35.44
N MET A 228 -7.10 1.48 35.74
CA MET A 228 -7.50 0.50 34.72
C MET A 228 -8.38 1.12 33.62
N VAL A 229 -9.29 2.03 33.99
CA VAL A 229 -10.12 2.75 33.01
C VAL A 229 -9.25 3.65 32.13
N LEU A 230 -8.29 4.36 32.71
CA LEU A 230 -7.36 5.20 31.94
C LEU A 230 -6.50 4.37 30.99
N ASP A 231 -6.00 3.22 31.42
CA ASP A 231 -5.24 2.30 30.56
C ASP A 231 -6.10 1.76 29.41
N SER A 232 -7.36 1.43 29.69
CA SER A 232 -8.32 0.99 28.67
C SER A 232 -8.61 2.10 27.65
N LEU A 233 -8.81 3.34 28.11
CA LEU A 233 -9.00 4.50 27.23
C LEU A 233 -7.75 4.77 26.38
N ARG A 234 -6.55 4.63 26.96
CA ARG A 234 -5.29 4.77 26.24
C ARG A 234 -5.12 3.70 25.18
N GLY A 235 -5.50 2.45 25.47
CA GLY A 235 -5.54 1.36 24.50
C GLY A 235 -6.44 1.69 23.31
N ARG A 236 -7.69 2.12 23.58
CA ARG A 236 -8.63 2.52 22.53
C ARG A 236 -8.12 3.69 21.68
N LEU A 237 -7.47 4.68 22.29
CA LEU A 237 -6.84 5.78 21.55
C LEU A 237 -5.70 5.26 20.65
N GLY A 238 -4.90 4.30 21.14
CA GLY A 238 -3.89 3.62 20.33
C GLY A 238 -4.49 2.92 19.10
N ASP A 239 -5.60 2.21 19.28
CA ASP A 239 -6.31 1.54 18.17
C ASP A 239 -6.83 2.56 17.15
N TYR A 240 -7.42 3.68 17.60
CA TYR A 240 -7.86 4.75 16.70
C TYR A 240 -6.69 5.34 15.90
N VAL A 241 -5.53 5.53 16.52
CA VAL A 241 -4.32 6.02 15.82
C VAL A 241 -3.87 5.01 14.77
N GLN A 242 -3.85 3.71 15.08
CA GLN A 242 -3.51 2.67 14.09
C GLN A 242 -4.48 2.65 12.90
N VAL A 243 -5.77 2.84 13.14
CA VAL A 243 -6.77 2.94 12.06
C VAL A 243 -6.53 4.18 11.19
N LEU A 244 -6.22 5.32 11.80
CA LEU A 244 -5.88 6.54 11.08
C LEU A 244 -4.60 6.38 10.25
N ASP A 245 -3.57 5.75 10.79
CA ASP A 245 -2.33 5.45 10.06
C ASP A 245 -2.58 4.51 8.88
N SER A 246 -3.43 3.51 9.07
CA SER A 246 -3.85 2.58 8.01
C SER A 246 -4.61 3.31 6.89
N LEU A 247 -5.57 4.17 7.24
CA LEU A 247 -6.31 5.02 6.30
C LEU A 247 -5.36 5.96 5.54
N ARG A 248 -4.37 6.54 6.22
CA ARG A 248 -3.35 7.39 5.61
C ARG A 248 -2.46 6.62 4.63
N GLY A 249 -2.12 5.37 4.95
CA GLY A 249 -1.45 4.44 4.05
C GLY A 249 -2.27 4.19 2.79
N CYS A 250 -3.52 3.76 2.92
CA CYS A 250 -4.42 3.55 1.78
C CYS A 250 -4.59 4.81 0.92
N HIS A 251 -4.67 6.00 1.54
CA HIS A 251 -4.76 7.24 0.81
C HIS A 251 -3.49 7.53 -0.01
N ARG A 252 -2.31 7.27 0.58
CA ARG A 252 -1.03 7.41 -0.13
C ARG A 252 -0.94 6.47 -1.33
N ASP A 253 -1.38 5.23 -1.18
CA ASP A 253 -1.42 4.25 -2.28
C ASP A 253 -2.36 4.71 -3.40
N TYR A 254 -3.54 5.24 -3.04
CA TYR A 254 -4.49 5.79 -4.00
C TYR A 254 -3.89 6.98 -4.79
N VAL A 255 -3.19 7.89 -4.11
CA VAL A 255 -2.48 9.00 -4.76
C VAL A 255 -1.42 8.49 -5.71
N GLN A 256 -0.65 7.46 -5.33
CA GLN A 256 0.38 6.88 -6.18
C GLN A 256 -0.21 6.22 -7.45
N VAL A 257 -1.38 5.58 -7.33
CA VAL A 257 -2.12 5.04 -8.48
C VAL A 257 -2.59 6.17 -9.40
N LEU A 258 -3.13 7.26 -8.84
CA LEU A 258 -3.55 8.43 -9.64
C LEU A 258 -2.37 9.07 -10.39
N ASP A 259 -1.22 9.22 -9.74
CA ASP A 259 -0.01 9.75 -10.38
C ASP A 259 0.46 8.84 -11.52
N SER A 260 0.40 7.51 -11.32
CA SER A 260 0.73 6.53 -12.35
C SER A 260 -0.21 6.60 -13.55
N LEU A 261 -1.52 6.75 -13.31
CA LEU A 261 -2.52 6.95 -14.37
C LEU A 261 -2.29 8.26 -15.12
N ARG A 262 -1.95 9.33 -14.41
CA ARG A 262 -1.63 10.63 -15.00
C ARG A 262 -0.37 10.57 -15.85
N GLY A 263 0.64 9.80 -15.42
CA GLY A 263 1.84 9.48 -16.21
C GLY A 263 1.47 8.80 -17.52
N ARG A 264 0.74 7.67 -17.46
CA ARG A 264 0.28 6.96 -18.67
C ARG A 264 -0.54 7.84 -19.60
N HIS A 265 -1.40 8.71 -19.06
CA HIS A 265 -2.18 9.63 -19.88
C HIS A 265 -1.28 10.63 -20.63
N ARG A 266 -0.22 11.15 -19.99
CA ARG A 266 0.76 12.01 -20.68
C ARG A 266 1.47 11.26 -21.81
N ASP A 267 1.86 10.01 -21.57
CA ASP A 267 2.51 9.19 -22.59
C ASP A 267 1.57 8.97 -23.80
N TYR A 268 0.29 8.67 -23.56
CA TYR A 268 -0.72 8.56 -24.61
C TYR A 268 -0.87 9.85 -25.42
N VAL A 269 -0.91 11.01 -24.76
CA VAL A 269 -0.98 12.31 -25.45
C VAL A 269 0.25 12.53 -26.33
N GLN A 270 1.45 12.20 -25.83
CA GLN A 270 2.70 12.35 -26.60
C GLN A 270 2.73 11.44 -27.84
N VAL A 271 2.19 10.22 -27.73
CA VAL A 271 2.03 9.31 -28.88
C VAL A 271 1.05 9.89 -29.90
N LEU A 272 -0.09 10.44 -29.45
CA LEU A 272 -1.06 11.09 -30.34
C LEU A 272 -0.46 12.29 -31.07
N ASP A 273 0.30 13.13 -30.38
CA ASP A 273 0.99 14.27 -30.99
C ASP A 273 2.02 13.81 -32.04
N SER A 274 2.75 12.74 -31.75
CA SER A 274 3.70 12.13 -32.70
C SER A 274 3.00 11.57 -33.94
N LEU A 275 1.87 10.88 -33.78
CA LEU A 275 1.05 10.40 -34.89
C LEU A 275 0.49 11.55 -35.72
N ARG A 276 0.04 12.63 -35.08
CA ARG A 276 -0.44 13.84 -35.75
C ARG A 276 0.66 14.53 -36.54
N GLY A 277 1.89 14.56 -36.02
CA GLY A 277 3.08 15.02 -36.73
C GLY A 277 3.33 14.21 -38.01
N ARG A 278 3.41 12.88 -37.89
CA ARG A 278 3.58 11.99 -39.05
C ARG A 278 2.47 12.16 -40.10
N LEU A 279 1.23 12.35 -39.67
CA LEU A 279 0.11 12.56 -40.60
C LEU A 279 0.28 13.88 -41.38
N ARG A 280 0.76 14.95 -40.73
CA ARG A 280 1.09 16.21 -41.43
C ARG A 280 2.20 16.01 -42.46
N ASP A 281 3.23 15.25 -42.12
CA ASP A 281 4.33 14.96 -43.05
C ASP A 281 3.82 14.18 -44.27
N TYR A 282 2.96 13.18 -44.07
CA TYR A 282 2.33 12.46 -45.18
C TYR A 282 1.50 13.37 -46.08
N VAL A 283 0.73 14.31 -45.51
CA VAL A 283 -0.04 15.29 -46.28
C VAL A 283 0.88 16.18 -47.11
N GLN A 284 1.98 16.68 -46.54
CA GLN A 284 2.96 17.49 -47.28
C GLN A 284 3.58 16.72 -48.47
N VAL A 285 3.87 15.43 -48.29
CA VAL A 285 4.37 14.58 -49.37
C VAL A 285 3.32 14.42 -50.48
N LEU A 286 2.05 14.21 -50.12
CA LEU A 286 0.95 14.12 -51.09
C LEU A 286 0.77 15.42 -51.87
N ASP A 287 0.82 16.57 -51.20
CA ASP A 287 0.73 17.88 -51.85
C ASP A 287 1.91 18.09 -52.81
N SER A 288 3.11 17.68 -52.43
CA SER A 288 4.30 17.74 -53.30
C SER A 288 4.17 16.85 -54.53
N LEU A 289 3.66 15.62 -54.37
CA LEU A 289 3.38 14.71 -55.49
C LEU A 289 2.30 15.27 -56.42
N ARG A 290 1.26 15.88 -55.84
CA ARG A 290 0.20 16.56 -56.61
C ARG A 290 0.75 17.73 -57.42
N GLY A 291 1.65 18.52 -56.85
CA GLY A 291 2.37 19.58 -57.56
C GLY A 291 3.14 19.04 -58.76
N ARG A 292 3.96 18.01 -58.55
CA ARG A 292 4.72 17.36 -59.64
C ARG A 292 3.82 16.78 -60.74
N LEU A 293 2.69 16.19 -60.39
CA LEU A 293 1.70 15.73 -61.36
C LEU A 293 1.13 16.89 -62.18
N GLY A 294 0.85 18.02 -61.54
CA GLY A 294 0.46 19.27 -62.22
C GLY A 294 1.51 19.72 -63.23
N ASP A 295 2.79 19.71 -62.86
CA ASP A 295 3.89 20.07 -63.76
C ASP A 295 3.98 19.12 -64.97
N TYR A 296 3.85 17.81 -64.75
CA TYR A 296 3.82 16.84 -65.85
C TYR A 296 2.67 17.08 -66.82
N VAL A 297 1.48 17.43 -66.32
CA VAL A 297 0.32 17.76 -67.16
C VAL A 297 0.61 19.01 -68.00
N GLN A 298 1.21 20.05 -67.42
CA GLN A 298 1.59 21.26 -68.16
C GLN A 298 2.60 20.96 -69.28
N VAL A 299 3.57 20.07 -69.03
CA VAL A 299 4.53 19.63 -70.05
C VAL A 299 3.82 18.88 -71.18
N LEU A 300 2.89 17.99 -70.85
CA LEU A 300 2.09 17.26 -71.86
C LEU A 300 1.23 18.20 -72.70
N ASP A 301 0.58 19.19 -72.08
CA ASP A 301 -0.20 20.20 -72.81
C ASP A 301 0.69 21.03 -73.74
N SER A 302 1.89 21.39 -73.30
CA SER A 302 2.88 22.11 -74.12
C SER A 302 3.35 21.27 -75.31
N LEU A 303 3.63 19.98 -75.11
CA LEU A 303 3.98 19.06 -76.19
C LEU A 303 2.83 18.87 -77.18
N ARG A 304 1.60 18.78 -76.68
CA ARG A 304 0.39 18.70 -77.52
C ARG A 304 0.23 19.95 -78.38
N GLY A 305 0.49 21.13 -77.82
CA GLY A 305 0.52 22.40 -78.55
C GLY A 305 1.53 22.36 -79.69
N ARG A 306 2.79 22.02 -79.40
CA ARG A 306 3.84 21.89 -80.42
C ARG A 306 3.51 20.88 -81.51
N LEU A 307 2.90 19.75 -81.16
CA LEU A 307 2.47 18.75 -82.14
C LEU A 307 1.42 19.34 -83.08
N LYS A 308 0.45 20.09 -82.55
CA LYS A 308 -0.56 20.78 -83.37
C LYS A 308 0.09 21.77 -84.33
N ASP A 309 1.08 22.52 -83.88
CA ASP A 309 1.83 23.46 -84.74
C ASP A 309 2.59 22.73 -85.86
N TYR A 310 3.25 21.60 -85.54
CA TYR A 310 3.89 20.77 -86.56
C TYR A 310 2.91 20.25 -87.61
N VAL A 311 1.71 19.80 -87.20
CA VAL A 311 0.67 19.37 -88.14
C VAL A 311 0.25 20.53 -89.06
N GLN A 312 0.05 21.73 -88.51
CA GLN A 312 -0.29 22.90 -89.33
C GLN A 312 0.78 23.25 -90.37
N VAL A 313 2.07 23.14 -89.99
CA VAL A 313 3.18 23.33 -90.93
C VAL A 313 3.16 22.25 -92.02
N LEU A 314 2.91 21.01 -91.67
CA LEU A 314 2.84 19.90 -92.63
C LEU A 314 1.69 20.10 -93.62
N ASP A 315 0.51 20.49 -93.14
CA ASP A 315 -0.66 20.81 -93.97
C ASP A 315 -0.35 21.96 -94.94
N SER A 316 0.36 23.00 -94.46
CA SER A 316 0.79 24.13 -95.29
C SER A 316 1.78 23.70 -96.38
N LEU A 317 2.74 22.83 -96.06
CA LEU A 317 3.68 22.27 -97.03
C LEU A 317 2.98 21.38 -98.07
N LEU A 318 2.02 20.55 -97.65
CA LEU A 318 1.18 19.76 -98.54
C LEU A 318 0.35 20.64 -99.48
N GLY A 319 -0.21 21.73 -98.96
CA GLY A 319 -0.90 22.75 -99.77
C GLY A 319 0.02 23.30 -100.87
N ARG A 320 1.20 23.79 -100.50
CA ARG A 320 2.19 24.30 -101.47
C ARG A 320 2.62 23.24 -102.48
N HIS A 321 2.78 21.99 -102.06
CA HIS A 321 3.11 20.90 -102.98
C HIS A 321 1.97 20.66 -103.98
N ARG A 322 0.71 20.70 -103.55
CA ARG A 322 -0.44 20.59 -104.46
C ARG A 322 -0.44 21.73 -105.48
N ASP A 323 -0.15 22.95 -105.05
CA ASP A 323 -0.05 24.11 -105.95
C ASP A 323 1.07 23.92 -106.99
N TYR A 324 2.24 23.44 -106.57
CA TYR A 324 3.34 23.11 -107.49
C TYR A 324 2.94 22.05 -108.52
N VAL A 325 2.21 21.01 -108.11
CA VAL A 325 1.73 19.96 -109.02
C VAL A 325 0.74 20.56 -110.04
N GLN A 326 -0.19 21.41 -109.60
CA GLN A 326 -1.13 22.09 -110.50
C GLN A 326 -0.41 22.96 -111.54
N VAL A 327 0.66 23.66 -111.14
CA VAL A 327 1.49 24.45 -112.05
C VAL A 327 2.19 23.53 -113.08
N LEU A 328 2.74 22.40 -112.64
CA LEU A 328 3.36 21.42 -113.54
C LEU A 328 2.36 20.82 -114.53
N ASP A 329 1.16 20.47 -114.08
CA ASP A 329 0.10 19.97 -114.96
C ASP A 329 -0.33 21.02 -115.99
N SER A 330 -0.43 22.28 -115.57
CA SER A 330 -0.73 23.41 -116.46
C SER A 330 0.35 23.61 -117.52
N LEU A 331 1.63 23.56 -117.12
CA LEU A 331 2.77 23.63 -118.05
C LEU A 331 2.79 22.44 -119.02
N ARG A 332 2.49 21.25 -118.53
CA ARG A 332 2.37 20.04 -119.37
C ARG A 332 1.23 20.15 -120.36
N GLY A 333 0.10 20.73 -119.97
CA GLY A 333 -1.02 21.05 -120.86
C GLY A 333 -0.57 21.99 -121.99
N ARG A 334 0.04 23.12 -121.64
CA ARG A 334 0.59 24.06 -122.63
C ARG A 334 1.61 23.42 -123.58
N LEU A 335 2.47 22.54 -123.08
CA LEU A 335 3.43 21.81 -123.92
C LEU A 335 2.71 20.91 -124.93
N ARG A 336 1.65 20.21 -124.52
CA ARG A 336 0.82 19.41 -125.45
C ARG A 336 0.18 20.29 -126.52
N ASP A 337 -0.33 21.46 -126.15
CA ASP A 337 -0.92 22.39 -127.10
C ASP A 337 0.13 22.88 -128.12
N TYR A 338 1.34 23.21 -127.66
CA TYR A 338 2.45 23.57 -128.56
C TYR A 338 2.81 22.43 -129.52
N VAL A 339 2.84 21.18 -129.05
CA VAL A 339 3.09 20.01 -129.91
C VAL A 339 1.98 19.86 -130.95
N GLN A 340 0.71 20.00 -130.57
CA GLN A 340 -0.41 19.94 -131.53
C GLN A 340 -0.31 21.04 -132.61
N VAL A 341 0.12 22.25 -132.23
CA VAL A 341 0.36 23.34 -133.19
C VAL A 341 1.51 22.99 -134.14
N LEU A 342 2.60 22.41 -133.63
CA LEU A 342 3.72 21.96 -134.47
C LEU A 342 3.28 20.86 -135.44
N ASP A 343 2.53 19.85 -134.98
CA ASP A 343 1.99 18.79 -135.83
C ASP A 343 1.08 19.37 -136.93
N SER A 344 0.24 20.35 -136.57
CA SER A 344 -0.64 21.04 -137.53
C SER A 344 0.15 21.84 -138.57
N LEU A 345 1.20 22.56 -138.15
CA LEU A 345 2.10 23.28 -139.06
C LEU A 345 2.86 22.33 -139.97
N GLN A 346 3.33 21.20 -139.44
CA GLN A 346 3.99 20.15 -140.20
C GLN A 346 3.03 19.54 -141.24
N GLY A 347 1.77 19.28 -140.88
CA GLY A 347 0.73 18.85 -141.81
C GLY A 347 0.55 19.84 -142.96
N ARG A 348 0.39 21.14 -142.64
CA ARG A 348 0.28 22.20 -143.66
C ARG A 348 1.51 22.30 -144.56
N LEU A 349 2.72 22.15 -144.01
CA LEU A 349 3.95 22.10 -144.80
C LEU A 349 3.95 20.89 -145.74
N GLY A 350 3.49 19.73 -145.27
CA GLY A 350 3.27 18.54 -146.08
C GLY A 350 2.34 18.80 -147.25
N ASP A 351 1.20 19.46 -147.01
CA ASP A 351 0.23 19.84 -148.06
C ASP A 351 0.88 20.78 -149.09
N TYR A 352 1.63 21.79 -148.64
CA TYR A 352 2.36 22.69 -149.54
C TYR A 352 3.38 21.93 -150.41
N VAL A 353 4.11 20.97 -149.84
CA VAL A 353 5.05 20.12 -150.60
C VAL A 353 4.29 19.29 -151.64
N GLN A 354 3.16 18.68 -151.29
CA GLN A 354 2.33 17.93 -152.25
C GLN A 354 1.83 18.80 -153.40
N VAL A 355 1.42 20.04 -153.11
CA VAL A 355 1.02 21.01 -154.15
C VAL A 355 2.20 21.36 -155.06
N LEU A 356 3.38 21.60 -154.49
CA LEU A 356 4.59 21.87 -155.28
C LEU A 356 4.97 20.68 -156.17
N ASP A 357 4.92 19.46 -155.64
CA ASP A 357 5.16 18.24 -156.42
C ASP A 357 4.13 18.08 -157.54
N SER A 358 2.86 18.37 -157.27
CA SER A 358 1.79 18.36 -158.28
C SER A 358 2.00 19.40 -159.38
N LEU A 359 2.35 20.64 -159.01
CA LEU A 359 2.67 21.70 -159.97
C LEU A 359 3.91 21.36 -160.80
N ARG A 360 4.94 20.80 -160.16
CA ARG A 360 6.16 20.32 -160.84
C ARG A 360 5.85 19.20 -161.82
N GLY A 361 4.99 18.25 -161.44
CA GLY A 361 4.48 17.19 -162.32
C GLY A 361 3.77 17.78 -163.54
N ARG A 362 2.79 18.67 -163.32
CA ARG A 362 2.07 19.35 -164.41
C ARG A 362 2.99 20.15 -165.34
N LEU A 363 3.98 20.85 -164.81
CA LEU A 363 4.97 21.58 -165.61
C LEU A 363 5.81 20.61 -166.46
N ARG A 364 6.25 19.49 -165.86
CA ARG A 364 7.00 18.46 -166.58
C ARG A 364 6.17 17.87 -167.73
N ASP A 365 4.91 17.55 -167.48
CA ASP A 365 4.00 17.01 -168.50
C ASP A 365 3.76 18.03 -169.62
N TYR A 366 3.46 19.28 -169.27
CA TYR A 366 3.30 20.36 -170.25
C TYR A 366 4.53 20.55 -171.15
N VAL A 367 5.73 20.54 -170.56
CA VAL A 367 6.99 20.66 -171.32
C VAL A 367 7.20 19.44 -172.22
N LEU A 368 6.96 18.23 -171.71
CA LEU A 368 7.10 16.99 -172.49
C LEU A 368 6.10 16.95 -173.65
N ASP A 369 4.84 17.29 -173.41
CA ASP A 369 3.78 17.32 -174.43
C ASP A 369 4.05 18.41 -175.47
N SER A 370 4.52 19.60 -175.05
CA SER A 370 4.90 20.66 -175.99
C SER A 370 6.08 20.25 -176.88
N LEU A 371 7.11 19.62 -176.31
CA LEU A 371 8.24 19.09 -177.07
C LEU A 371 7.82 17.95 -178.00
N ARG A 372 6.96 17.04 -177.52
CA ARG A 372 6.39 15.94 -178.31
C ARG A 372 5.54 16.45 -179.46
N GLY A 373 4.70 17.45 -179.23
CA GLY A 373 3.89 18.12 -180.25
C GLY A 373 4.76 18.74 -181.33
N ARG A 374 5.75 19.56 -180.94
CA ARG A 374 6.70 20.17 -181.90
C ARG A 374 7.48 19.12 -182.69
N LEU A 375 7.91 18.03 -182.06
CA LEU A 375 8.54 16.90 -182.76
C LEU A 375 7.57 16.26 -183.75
N GLY A 376 6.31 16.07 -183.37
CA GLY A 376 5.24 15.61 -184.25
C GLY A 376 5.04 16.50 -185.48
N ASP A 377 4.99 17.82 -185.28
CA ASP A 377 4.89 18.79 -186.37
C ASP A 377 6.10 18.70 -187.33
N TYR A 378 7.31 18.61 -186.78
CA TYR A 378 8.53 18.38 -187.57
C TYR A 378 8.46 17.09 -188.39
N VAL A 379 7.96 16.00 -187.80
CA VAL A 379 7.76 14.72 -188.50
C VAL A 379 6.73 14.86 -189.61
N GLN A 380 5.60 15.55 -189.39
CA GLN A 380 4.59 15.79 -190.43
C GLN A 380 5.15 16.62 -191.60
N VAL A 381 5.99 17.61 -191.33
CA VAL A 381 6.67 18.39 -192.38
C VAL A 381 7.63 17.49 -193.16
N LEU A 382 8.41 16.63 -192.49
CA LEU A 382 9.28 15.67 -193.16
C LEU A 382 8.50 14.67 -194.02
N ASP A 383 7.37 14.16 -193.54
CA ASP A 383 6.49 13.28 -194.31
C ASP A 383 5.87 14.00 -195.51
N SER A 384 5.50 15.27 -195.36
CA SER A 384 5.00 16.10 -196.47
C SER A 384 6.08 16.35 -197.52
N LEU A 385 7.31 16.65 -197.09
CA LEU A 385 8.47 16.79 -197.99
C LEU A 385 8.80 15.46 -198.68
N ARG A 386 8.74 14.34 -197.95
CA ARG A 386 8.89 12.99 -198.50
C ARG A 386 7.80 12.69 -199.52
N GLY A 387 6.54 13.05 -199.26
CA GLY A 387 5.42 12.93 -200.18
C GLY A 387 5.67 13.72 -201.48
N ARG A 388 6.05 15.00 -201.36
CA ARG A 388 6.43 15.83 -202.51
C ARG A 388 7.64 15.28 -203.28
N LEU A 389 8.62 14.73 -202.58
CA LEU A 389 9.75 14.02 -203.21
C LEU A 389 9.25 12.79 -203.97
N GLY A 390 8.32 12.03 -203.40
CA GLY A 390 7.61 10.94 -204.05
C GLY A 390 6.90 11.39 -205.33
N ASP A 391 6.18 12.51 -205.29
CA ASP A 391 5.53 13.11 -206.46
C ASP A 391 6.56 13.51 -207.53
N TYR A 392 7.67 14.15 -207.14
CA TYR A 392 8.77 14.47 -208.06
C TYR A 392 9.37 13.22 -208.70
N VAL A 393 9.57 12.14 -207.94
CA VAL A 393 10.04 10.86 -208.47
C VAL A 393 9.02 10.26 -209.43
N GLN A 394 7.73 10.29 -209.12
CA GLN A 394 6.67 9.85 -210.05
C GLN A 394 6.65 10.66 -211.35
N VAL A 395 6.85 11.98 -211.28
CA VAL A 395 6.95 12.85 -212.47
C VAL A 395 8.20 12.49 -213.29
N LEU A 396 9.35 12.25 -212.64
CA LEU A 396 10.56 11.80 -213.32
C LEU A 396 10.38 10.42 -213.97
N ASP A 397 9.74 9.48 -213.29
CA ASP A 397 9.41 8.16 -213.85
C ASP A 397 8.42 8.28 -215.02
N SER A 398 7.45 9.19 -214.93
CA SER A 398 6.51 9.49 -216.03
C SER A 398 7.22 10.12 -217.23
N LEU A 399 8.15 11.06 -217.00
CA LEU A 399 9.00 11.64 -218.05
C LEU A 399 9.93 10.59 -218.66
N ARG A 400 10.51 9.71 -217.84
CA ARG A 400 11.34 8.58 -218.28
C ARG A 400 10.52 7.57 -219.09
N GLY A 401 9.27 7.31 -218.70
CA GLY A 401 8.29 6.51 -219.45
C GLY A 401 8.02 7.12 -220.82
N ARG A 402 7.63 8.40 -220.87
CA ARG A 402 7.44 9.13 -222.14
C ARG A 402 8.70 9.18 -222.99
N HIS A 403 9.89 9.30 -222.39
CA HIS A 403 11.16 9.24 -223.13
C HIS A 403 11.41 7.84 -223.70
N ARG A 404 11.07 6.77 -222.98
CA ARG A 404 11.10 5.39 -223.50
C ARG A 404 10.16 5.23 -224.70
N ASP A 405 8.94 5.75 -224.58
CA ASP A 405 7.93 5.71 -225.65
C ASP A 405 8.41 6.51 -226.88
N TYR A 406 9.01 7.68 -226.68
CA TYR A 406 9.61 8.49 -227.75
C TYR A 406 10.76 7.77 -228.47
N VAL A 407 11.61 7.06 -227.73
CA VAL A 407 12.73 6.28 -228.31
C VAL A 407 12.19 5.07 -229.09
N GLN A 408 11.18 4.36 -228.58
CA GLN A 408 10.53 3.27 -229.33
C GLN A 408 9.88 3.76 -230.63
N VAL A 409 9.24 4.93 -230.63
CA VAL A 409 8.66 5.53 -231.84
C VAL A 409 9.74 5.91 -232.86
N LEU A 410 10.86 6.48 -232.43
CA LEU A 410 11.98 6.82 -233.31
C LEU A 410 12.65 5.58 -233.92
N ASP A 411 12.78 4.49 -233.17
CA ASP A 411 13.31 3.22 -233.68
C ASP A 411 12.34 2.59 -234.71
N SER A 412 11.03 2.73 -234.53
CA SER A 412 10.01 2.15 -235.43
C SER A 412 9.80 2.86 -236.77
N LEU A 413 10.37 4.05 -236.98
CA LEU A 413 10.32 4.79 -238.25
C LEU A 413 11.57 4.56 -239.12
N ARG A 414 12.51 3.74 -238.65
CA ARG A 414 13.81 3.53 -239.28
C ARG A 414 13.94 2.22 -240.09
N ASP A 415 12.92 1.37 -240.05
CA ASP A 415 12.80 0.09 -240.78
C ASP A 415 11.50 0.06 -241.60
#